data_AF-A0A238YX18-F1
#
_entry.id   AF-A0A238YX18-F1
#
_cell.length_a   1.000
_cell.length_b   1.000
_cell.length_c   1.000
_cell.angle_alpha   90.00
_cell.angle_beta   90.00
_cell.angle_gamma   90.00
#
_symmetry.space_group_name_H-M   'P 1'
#
loop_
_entity.id
_entity.type
_entity.pdbx_description
1 polymer ?
#
loop_
_entity_poly.entity_id
_entity_poly.type
_entity_poly.pdbx_seq_one_letter_code
_entity_poly.pdbx_strand_id
1 'polypeptide(L)'
;MLARLRDERERIGAALLELEAHQGYQLLEGAALRGATLRVQSDVRSRTASLWLLFDLHGRVLSAAEELRARHGRPGQAQLAELTRLLDGPSVELPAAEVPLERRTLLAAPSGEKLTVRAAVDRMTPLYEEVAGAVAALDAVWSTLLSRLAEVEAERRAAEELLESAGGPDPALERLRDELETVAATVRADPLALARDGLADTARLDAIRSGLAEVRRGLEEAERLREGFAARIRGVAAVLDLLREAEAEARAVRDEVLVKITAPVLPDLPDSSAALADRLAAVTRPRPGAAARDGGWRETAKRVADLEAAAAAALARARETTGLIRGLLDRREELRGRLRAYRVKASRLGHAEDAELARSYEQARELLWTSPCDLRTATVALTAYQRAVTSRAKGADR
;
A
#
# COMPACT_ATOMS: atom_id res chain seq x y z
N MET A 1 -42.42 -53.41 1.80
CA MET A 1 -43.14 -52.18 2.18
C MET A 1 -42.55 -51.53 3.41
N LEU A 2 -42.56 -52.18 4.59
CA LEU A 2 -41.94 -51.64 5.82
C LEU A 2 -40.46 -51.24 5.64
N ALA A 3 -39.64 -52.10 5.03
CA ALA A 3 -38.24 -51.76 4.72
C ALA A 3 -38.10 -50.46 3.89
N ARG A 4 -38.94 -50.29 2.85
CA ARG A 4 -38.97 -49.08 2.02
C ARG A 4 -39.32 -47.83 2.83
N LEU A 5 -40.31 -47.92 3.74
CA LEU A 5 -40.73 -46.82 4.59
C LEU A 5 -39.68 -46.47 5.65
N ARG A 6 -38.94 -47.47 6.14
CA ARG A 6 -37.79 -47.26 7.02
C ARG A 6 -36.67 -46.51 6.28
N ASP A 7 -36.29 -46.95 5.10
CA ASP A 7 -35.28 -46.27 4.27
C ASP A 7 -35.70 -44.84 3.91
N GLU A 8 -37.00 -44.60 3.74
CA GLU A 8 -37.59 -43.27 3.53
C GLU A 8 -37.47 -42.41 4.79
N ARG A 9 -37.80 -42.94 5.97
CA ARG A 9 -37.61 -42.25 7.25
C ARG A 9 -36.15 -41.89 7.51
N GLU A 10 -35.23 -42.80 7.25
CA GLU A 10 -33.78 -42.56 7.42
C GLU A 10 -33.30 -41.43 6.49
N ARG A 11 -33.75 -41.39 5.22
CA ARG A 11 -33.45 -40.30 4.29
C ARG A 11 -34.04 -38.96 4.73
N ILE A 12 -35.28 -38.93 5.20
CA ILE A 12 -35.91 -37.70 5.71
C ILE A 12 -35.15 -37.18 6.93
N GLY A 13 -34.80 -38.06 7.88
CA GLY A 13 -34.03 -37.70 9.07
C GLY A 13 -32.66 -37.14 8.71
N ALA A 14 -31.95 -37.75 7.76
CA ALA A 14 -30.68 -37.23 7.25
C ALA A 14 -30.84 -35.83 6.64
N ALA A 15 -31.85 -35.61 5.79
CA ALA A 15 -32.09 -34.31 5.16
C ALA A 15 -32.42 -33.20 6.19
N LEU A 16 -33.18 -33.51 7.25
CA LEU A 16 -33.46 -32.55 8.32
C LEU A 16 -32.19 -32.16 9.10
N LEU A 17 -31.32 -33.13 9.38
CA LEU A 17 -30.03 -32.86 10.04
C LEU A 17 -29.08 -32.06 9.13
N GLU A 18 -29.05 -32.36 7.83
CA GLU A 18 -28.27 -31.60 6.84
C GLU A 18 -28.74 -30.14 6.75
N LEU A 19 -30.06 -29.91 6.79
CA LEU A 19 -30.64 -28.57 6.82
C LEU A 19 -30.20 -27.78 8.07
N GLU A 20 -30.22 -28.39 9.24
CA GLU A 20 -29.74 -27.73 10.47
C GLU A 20 -28.23 -27.51 10.49
N ALA A 21 -27.47 -28.39 9.82
CA ALA A 21 -26.02 -28.25 9.66
C ALA A 21 -25.65 -27.16 8.63
N HIS A 22 -26.59 -26.71 7.80
CA HIS A 22 -26.34 -25.67 6.80
C HIS A 22 -25.91 -24.35 7.48
N GLN A 23 -24.92 -23.67 6.89
CA GLN A 23 -24.33 -22.45 7.45
C GLN A 23 -25.39 -21.37 7.73
N GLY A 24 -26.28 -21.09 6.76
CA GLY A 24 -27.39 -20.15 6.96
C GLY A 24 -28.29 -20.46 8.16
N TYR A 25 -28.50 -21.74 8.50
CA TYR A 25 -29.31 -22.13 9.65
C TYR A 25 -28.55 -21.85 10.97
N GLN A 26 -27.26 -22.20 11.02
CA GLN A 26 -26.40 -21.91 12.17
C GLN A 26 -26.25 -20.40 12.42
N LEU A 27 -26.14 -19.60 11.36
CA LEU A 27 -26.12 -18.14 11.44
C LEU A 27 -27.41 -17.57 12.03
N LEU A 28 -28.56 -18.14 11.65
CA LEU A 28 -29.84 -17.76 12.23
C LEU A 28 -29.88 -18.06 13.72
N GLU A 29 -29.35 -19.18 14.21
CA GLU A 29 -29.38 -19.53 15.63
C GLU A 29 -28.43 -18.68 16.50
N GLY A 30 -27.25 -18.33 15.98
CA GLY A 30 -26.18 -17.69 16.77
C GLY A 30 -26.22 -16.16 16.87
N ALA A 31 -27.04 -15.47 16.07
CA ALA A 31 -26.99 -14.01 15.94
C ALA A 31 -28.13 -13.27 16.68
N ALA A 32 -27.82 -12.08 17.22
CA ALA A 32 -28.82 -11.15 17.73
C ALA A 32 -29.50 -10.39 16.56
N LEU A 33 -30.44 -11.07 15.91
CA LEU A 33 -31.09 -10.61 14.68
C LEU A 33 -32.16 -9.54 14.91
N ARG A 34 -32.37 -8.69 13.90
CA ARG A 34 -33.40 -7.64 13.87
C ARG A 34 -34.14 -7.60 12.54
N GLY A 35 -35.23 -6.84 12.51
CA GLY A 35 -35.94 -6.44 11.28
C GLY A 35 -36.37 -7.60 10.37
N ALA A 36 -35.97 -7.54 9.10
CA ALA A 36 -36.38 -8.54 8.10
C ALA A 36 -35.78 -9.92 8.38
N THR A 37 -34.51 -9.96 8.79
CA THR A 37 -33.79 -11.20 9.09
C THR A 37 -34.38 -11.92 10.31
N LEU A 38 -34.80 -11.18 11.34
CA LEU A 38 -35.50 -11.74 12.51
C LEU A 38 -36.84 -12.40 12.13
N ARG A 39 -37.58 -11.84 11.16
CA ARG A 39 -38.82 -12.44 10.66
C ARG A 39 -38.54 -13.77 9.97
N VAL A 40 -37.54 -13.82 9.10
CA VAL A 40 -37.10 -15.07 8.46
C VAL A 40 -36.65 -16.09 9.50
N GLN A 41 -35.89 -15.69 10.53
CA GLN A 41 -35.50 -16.58 11.63
C GLN A 41 -36.72 -17.22 12.31
N SER A 42 -37.71 -16.40 12.65
CA SER A 42 -38.91 -16.84 13.36
C SER A 42 -39.74 -17.81 12.51
N ASP A 43 -39.87 -17.48 11.22
CA ASP A 43 -40.55 -18.30 10.22
C ASP A 43 -39.86 -19.65 9.99
N VAL A 44 -38.54 -19.66 9.87
CA VAL A 44 -37.72 -20.87 9.75
C VAL A 44 -37.86 -21.72 11.00
N ARG A 45 -37.68 -21.15 12.20
CA ARG A 45 -37.82 -21.88 13.47
C ARG A 45 -39.19 -22.53 13.63
N SER A 46 -40.26 -21.80 13.33
CA SER A 46 -41.63 -22.31 13.42
C SER A 46 -41.88 -23.47 12.44
N ARG A 47 -41.41 -23.35 11.19
CA ARG A 47 -41.55 -24.40 10.18
C ARG A 47 -40.68 -25.62 10.49
N THR A 48 -39.45 -25.43 10.96
CA THR A 48 -38.56 -26.52 11.39
C THR A 48 -39.13 -27.28 12.60
N ALA A 49 -39.72 -26.58 13.58
CA ALA A 49 -40.42 -27.23 14.67
C ALA A 49 -41.60 -28.09 14.18
N SER A 50 -42.33 -27.60 13.17
CA SER A 50 -43.43 -28.35 12.53
C SER A 50 -42.93 -29.57 11.76
N LEU A 51 -41.79 -29.46 11.07
CA LEU A 51 -41.13 -30.59 10.38
C LEU A 51 -40.73 -31.69 11.37
N TRP A 52 -40.08 -31.34 12.48
CA TRP A 52 -39.68 -32.30 13.50
C TRP A 52 -40.88 -32.94 14.20
N LEU A 53 -41.94 -32.18 14.47
CA LEU A 53 -43.18 -32.73 15.01
C LEU A 53 -43.80 -33.77 14.06
N LEU A 54 -43.93 -33.43 12.77
CA LEU A 54 -44.44 -34.37 11.76
C LEU A 54 -43.55 -35.60 11.63
N PHE A 55 -42.23 -35.42 11.64
CA PHE A 55 -41.24 -36.50 11.56
C PHE A 55 -41.33 -37.46 12.76
N ASP A 56 -41.44 -36.93 13.98
CA ASP A 56 -41.58 -37.74 15.20
C ASP A 56 -42.90 -38.53 15.20
N LEU A 57 -44.03 -37.88 14.88
CA LEU A 57 -45.34 -38.54 14.80
C LEU A 57 -45.36 -39.63 13.72
N HIS A 58 -44.82 -39.33 12.53
CA HIS A 58 -44.61 -40.31 11.47
C HIS A 58 -43.72 -41.48 11.93
N GLY A 59 -42.61 -41.18 12.62
CA GLY A 59 -41.66 -42.17 13.13
C GLY A 59 -42.25 -43.11 14.18
N ARG A 60 -43.15 -42.61 15.05
CA ARG A 60 -43.87 -43.42 16.04
C ARG A 60 -44.80 -44.44 15.40
N VAL A 61 -45.53 -44.05 14.35
CA VAL A 61 -46.42 -44.97 13.60
C VAL A 61 -45.61 -46.08 12.94
N LEU A 62 -44.48 -45.75 12.32
CA LEU A 62 -43.59 -46.75 11.71
C LEU A 62 -43.00 -47.70 12.76
N SER A 63 -42.57 -47.17 13.90
CA SER A 63 -42.01 -47.98 15.00
C SER A 63 -43.06 -48.94 15.57
N ALA A 64 -44.31 -48.49 15.75
CA ALA A 64 -45.42 -49.34 16.16
C ALA A 64 -45.72 -50.46 15.16
N ALA A 65 -45.66 -50.18 13.85
CA ALA A 65 -45.85 -51.18 12.81
C ALA A 65 -44.69 -52.20 12.76
N GLU A 66 -43.44 -51.75 12.96
CA GLU A 66 -42.26 -52.61 13.05
C GLU A 66 -42.32 -53.53 14.27
N GLU A 67 -42.67 -53.01 15.44
CA GLU A 67 -42.84 -53.80 16.66
C GLU A 67 -43.95 -54.85 16.52
N LEU A 68 -45.08 -54.49 15.90
CA LEU A 68 -46.18 -55.42 15.64
C LEU A 68 -45.71 -56.55 14.70
N ARG A 69 -44.91 -56.22 13.69
CA ARG A 69 -44.35 -57.22 12.76
C ARG A 69 -43.29 -58.11 13.42
N ALA A 70 -42.46 -57.55 14.30
CA ALA A 70 -41.40 -58.27 15.00
C ALA A 70 -41.96 -59.25 16.05
N ARG A 71 -43.01 -58.85 16.78
CA ARG A 71 -43.71 -59.70 17.76
C ARG A 71 -44.42 -60.91 17.12
N HIS A 72 -44.76 -60.83 15.83
CA HIS A 72 -45.52 -61.86 15.14
C HIS A 72 -44.82 -62.34 13.86
N GLY A 73 -44.02 -63.39 13.96
CA GLY A 73 -43.31 -64.00 12.81
C GLY A 73 -44.23 -64.37 11.65
N ARG A 74 -45.44 -64.89 11.96
CA ARG A 74 -46.56 -65.12 11.03
C ARG A 74 -47.81 -64.38 11.53
N PRO A 75 -48.10 -63.15 11.05
CA PRO A 75 -49.27 -62.39 11.48
C PRO A 75 -50.58 -63.05 11.00
N GLY A 76 -51.57 -63.11 11.88
CA GLY A 76 -52.93 -63.53 11.54
C GLY A 76 -53.74 -62.39 10.90
N GLN A 77 -55.00 -62.66 10.58
CA GLN A 77 -55.89 -61.69 9.90
C GLN A 77 -56.07 -60.38 10.68
N ALA A 78 -56.19 -60.46 12.02
CA ALA A 78 -56.30 -59.28 12.88
C ALA A 78 -55.01 -58.43 12.87
N GLN A 79 -53.84 -59.05 12.95
CA GLN A 79 -52.56 -58.33 12.88
C GLN A 79 -52.31 -57.73 11.49
N LEU A 80 -52.71 -58.42 10.42
CA LEU A 80 -52.62 -57.88 9.06
C LEU A 80 -53.54 -56.67 8.89
N ALA A 81 -54.79 -56.73 9.40
CA ALA A 81 -55.71 -55.60 9.35
C ALA A 81 -55.16 -54.38 10.11
N GLU A 82 -54.55 -54.60 11.29
CA GLU A 82 -53.93 -53.54 12.07
C GLU A 82 -52.68 -52.95 11.39
N LEU A 83 -51.84 -53.78 10.77
CA LEU A 83 -50.70 -53.31 9.95
C LEU A 83 -51.19 -52.45 8.77
N THR A 84 -52.23 -52.88 8.06
CA THR A 84 -52.84 -52.08 6.98
C THR A 84 -53.39 -50.76 7.53
N ARG A 85 -54.04 -50.77 8.69
CA ARG A 85 -54.56 -49.55 9.34
C ARG A 85 -53.44 -48.57 9.70
N LEU A 86 -52.33 -49.07 10.26
CA LEU A 86 -51.17 -48.24 10.63
C LEU A 86 -50.49 -47.62 9.40
N LEU A 87 -50.30 -48.40 8.34
CA LEU A 87 -49.49 -48.00 7.19
C LEU A 87 -50.28 -47.24 6.12
N ASP A 88 -51.52 -47.66 5.83
CA ASP A 88 -52.35 -47.10 4.77
C ASP A 88 -53.51 -46.25 5.31
N GLY A 89 -53.86 -46.40 6.59
CA GLY A 89 -54.90 -45.62 7.26
C GLY A 89 -54.40 -44.32 7.91
N PRO A 90 -55.33 -43.47 8.38
CA PRO A 90 -55.02 -42.20 9.04
C PRO A 90 -54.54 -42.44 10.48
N SER A 91 -53.25 -42.74 10.63
CA SER A 91 -52.63 -43.18 11.89
C SER A 91 -51.64 -42.17 12.49
N VAL A 92 -51.25 -41.15 11.74
CA VAL A 92 -50.43 -40.02 12.25
C VAL A 92 -51.40 -38.99 12.83
N GLU A 93 -51.49 -38.91 14.15
CA GLU A 93 -52.40 -37.97 14.84
C GLU A 93 -51.64 -36.71 15.25
N LEU A 94 -52.02 -35.57 14.67
CA LEU A 94 -51.50 -34.27 15.07
C LEU A 94 -52.10 -33.87 16.44
N PRO A 95 -51.38 -33.10 17.27
CA PRO A 95 -51.98 -32.48 18.44
C PRO A 95 -53.18 -31.64 18.04
N ALA A 96 -54.27 -31.73 18.79
CA ALA A 96 -55.43 -30.90 18.51
C ALA A 96 -55.06 -29.43 18.74
N ALA A 97 -55.47 -28.57 17.80
CA ALA A 97 -55.35 -27.12 18.00
C ALA A 97 -56.08 -26.72 19.28
N GLU A 98 -55.46 -25.84 20.06
CA GLU A 98 -56.05 -25.39 21.32
C GLU A 98 -57.37 -24.67 21.02
N VAL A 99 -58.49 -25.31 21.37
CA VAL A 99 -59.81 -24.75 21.17
C VAL A 99 -60.04 -23.70 22.28
N PRO A 100 -60.32 -22.42 21.95
CA PRO A 100 -60.66 -21.41 22.95
C PRO A 100 -61.83 -21.87 23.80
N LEU A 101 -61.83 -21.51 25.08
CA LEU A 101 -62.74 -22.07 26.07
C LEU A 101 -64.22 -21.83 25.71
N GLU A 102 -64.51 -20.74 25.00
CA GLU A 102 -65.82 -20.32 24.51
C GLU A 102 -66.35 -21.23 23.38
N ARG A 103 -65.47 -21.99 22.72
CA ARG A 103 -65.81 -22.92 21.63
C ARG A 103 -65.71 -24.40 22.05
N ARG A 104 -65.37 -24.68 23.32
CA ARG A 104 -65.30 -26.05 23.84
C ARG A 104 -66.71 -26.58 24.14
N THR A 105 -66.96 -27.83 23.78
CA THR A 105 -68.18 -28.55 24.19
C THR A 105 -67.83 -29.69 25.13
N LEU A 106 -68.73 -30.02 26.07
CA LEU A 106 -68.48 -31.02 27.13
C LEU A 106 -68.22 -32.45 26.62
N LEU A 107 -68.66 -32.78 25.40
CA LEU A 107 -68.60 -34.13 24.83
C LEU A 107 -67.69 -34.24 23.60
N ALA A 108 -67.21 -33.13 23.02
CA ALA A 108 -66.23 -33.19 21.93
C ALA A 108 -64.82 -33.13 22.51
N ALA A 109 -64.19 -34.29 22.63
CA ALA A 109 -62.74 -34.33 22.79
C ALA A 109 -62.13 -33.66 21.54
N PRO A 110 -61.22 -32.68 21.70
CA PRO A 110 -60.48 -32.15 20.56
C PRO A 110 -59.66 -33.30 19.96
N SER A 111 -60.13 -33.88 18.86
CA SER A 111 -59.33 -34.83 18.09
C SER A 111 -58.57 -34.05 17.04
N GLY A 112 -57.25 -34.12 17.09
CA GLY A 112 -56.43 -33.48 16.06
C GLY A 112 -56.62 -34.11 14.69
N GLU A 113 -56.11 -33.42 13.68
CA GLU A 113 -56.10 -33.91 12.31
C GLU A 113 -55.36 -35.26 12.24
N LYS A 114 -55.95 -36.24 11.55
CA LYS A 114 -55.32 -37.54 11.32
C LYS A 114 -54.85 -37.64 9.89
N LEU A 115 -53.57 -37.94 9.71
CA LEU A 115 -52.91 -38.09 8.43
C LEU A 115 -52.51 -39.54 8.20
N THR A 116 -52.48 -39.97 6.94
CA THR A 116 -51.77 -41.19 6.57
C THR A 116 -50.25 -40.94 6.66
N VAL A 117 -49.47 -42.01 6.76
CA VAL A 117 -47.99 -41.94 6.74
C VAL A 117 -47.50 -41.17 5.51
N ARG A 118 -48.12 -41.41 4.35
CA ARG A 118 -47.84 -40.70 3.10
C ARG A 118 -48.25 -39.23 3.13
N ALA A 119 -49.45 -38.91 3.63
CA ALA A 119 -49.92 -37.52 3.71
C ALA A 119 -49.07 -36.67 4.66
N ALA A 120 -48.49 -37.27 5.71
CA ALA A 120 -47.53 -36.59 6.57
C ALA A 120 -46.25 -36.20 5.81
N VAL A 121 -45.68 -37.11 5.01
CA VAL A 121 -44.52 -36.83 4.16
C VAL A 121 -44.87 -35.78 3.08
N ASP A 122 -46.01 -35.95 2.40
CA ASP A 122 -46.48 -34.99 1.38
C ASP A 122 -46.64 -33.56 1.95
N ARG A 123 -46.95 -33.44 3.26
CA ARG A 123 -47.02 -32.15 3.97
C ARG A 123 -45.68 -31.63 4.47
N MET A 124 -44.74 -32.53 4.79
CA MET A 124 -43.37 -32.16 5.16
C MET A 124 -42.58 -31.59 3.96
N THR A 125 -42.78 -32.15 2.76
CA THR A 125 -42.03 -31.74 1.55
C THR A 125 -42.06 -30.23 1.28
N PRO A 126 -43.22 -29.56 1.15
CA PRO A 126 -43.24 -28.11 0.90
C PRO A 126 -42.68 -27.30 2.08
N LEU A 127 -42.89 -27.75 3.33
CA LEU A 127 -42.30 -27.09 4.50
C LEU A 127 -40.77 -27.14 4.46
N TYR A 128 -40.21 -28.28 4.09
CA TYR A 128 -38.77 -28.45 3.92
C TYR A 128 -38.23 -27.56 2.80
N GLU A 129 -38.87 -27.58 1.62
CA GLU A 129 -38.46 -26.77 0.47
C GLU A 129 -38.50 -25.26 0.77
N GLU A 130 -39.54 -24.78 1.47
CA GLU A 130 -39.64 -23.40 1.92
C GLU A 130 -38.51 -23.01 2.89
N VAL A 131 -38.23 -23.85 3.88
CA VAL A 131 -37.16 -23.58 4.86
C VAL A 131 -35.79 -23.63 4.20
N ALA A 132 -35.52 -24.67 3.41
CA ALA A 132 -34.27 -24.82 2.69
C ALA A 132 -34.03 -23.63 1.75
N GLY A 133 -35.06 -23.19 1.01
CA GLY A 133 -34.99 -22.02 0.15
C GLY A 133 -34.71 -20.73 0.92
N ALA A 134 -35.39 -20.49 2.04
CA ALA A 134 -35.17 -19.31 2.88
C ALA A 134 -33.75 -19.28 3.49
N VAL A 135 -33.28 -20.42 4.00
CA VAL A 135 -31.93 -20.57 4.57
C VAL A 135 -30.86 -20.35 3.51
N ALA A 136 -31.01 -20.93 2.32
CA ALA A 136 -30.06 -20.77 1.23
C ALA A 136 -30.03 -19.32 0.70
N ALA A 137 -31.20 -18.69 0.53
CA ALA A 137 -31.27 -17.30 0.09
C ALA A 137 -30.61 -16.33 1.09
N LEU A 138 -30.87 -16.53 2.40
CA LEU A 138 -30.21 -15.75 3.44
C LEU A 138 -28.69 -15.95 3.43
N ASP A 139 -28.22 -17.19 3.35
CA ASP A 139 -26.79 -17.52 3.33
C ASP A 139 -26.08 -16.84 2.14
N ALA A 140 -26.69 -16.87 0.96
CA ALA A 140 -26.16 -16.22 -0.24
C ALA A 140 -26.01 -14.70 -0.06
N VAL A 141 -27.05 -14.04 0.47
CA VAL A 141 -27.01 -12.59 0.75
C VAL A 141 -25.93 -12.29 1.79
N TRP A 142 -25.94 -13.02 2.91
CA TRP A 142 -25.07 -12.72 4.04
C TRP A 142 -23.60 -12.97 3.71
N SER A 143 -23.28 -14.08 3.04
CA SER A 143 -21.92 -14.41 2.61
C SER A 143 -21.36 -13.36 1.64
N THR A 144 -22.19 -12.84 0.74
CA THR A 144 -21.82 -11.75 -0.17
C THR A 144 -21.51 -10.46 0.60
N LEU A 145 -22.40 -10.06 1.52
CA LEU A 145 -22.21 -8.86 2.33
C LEU A 145 -20.99 -8.94 3.25
N LEU A 146 -20.75 -10.09 3.88
CA LEU A 146 -19.58 -10.30 4.75
C LEU A 146 -18.27 -10.26 3.98
N SER A 147 -18.22 -10.91 2.82
CA SER A 147 -17.05 -10.85 1.93
C SER A 147 -16.77 -9.42 1.50
N ARG A 148 -17.82 -8.68 1.11
CA ARG A 148 -17.70 -7.29 0.71
C ARG A 148 -17.27 -6.37 1.85
N LEU A 149 -17.80 -6.59 3.05
CA LEU A 149 -17.43 -5.86 4.26
C LEU A 149 -15.94 -6.06 4.59
N ALA A 150 -15.44 -7.29 4.49
CA ALA A 150 -14.02 -7.58 4.73
C ALA A 150 -13.09 -6.82 3.77
N GLU A 151 -13.47 -6.69 2.48
CA GLU A 151 -12.73 -5.86 1.52
C GLU A 151 -12.71 -4.38 1.91
N VAL A 152 -13.85 -3.85 2.39
CA VAL A 152 -13.96 -2.44 2.80
C VAL A 152 -13.15 -2.18 4.08
N GLU A 153 -13.18 -3.11 5.04
CA GLU A 153 -12.37 -3.06 6.25
C GLU A 153 -10.86 -3.15 5.96
N ALA A 154 -10.45 -3.89 4.92
CA ALA A 154 -9.07 -3.90 4.44
C ALA A 154 -8.66 -2.54 3.86
N GLU A 155 -9.50 -1.94 3.00
CA GLU A 155 -9.23 -0.61 2.45
C GLU A 155 -9.15 0.47 3.54
N ARG A 156 -10.02 0.40 4.56
CA ARG A 156 -9.97 1.31 5.72
C ARG A 156 -8.63 1.20 6.44
N ARG A 157 -8.18 -0.02 6.75
CA ARG A 157 -6.89 -0.25 7.44
C ARG A 157 -5.73 0.33 6.65
N ALA A 158 -5.69 0.11 5.33
CA ALA A 158 -4.65 0.67 4.47
C ALA A 158 -4.64 2.21 4.48
N ALA A 159 -5.81 2.86 4.48
CA ALA A 159 -5.90 4.31 4.60
C ALA A 159 -5.45 4.82 5.98
N GLU A 160 -5.76 4.11 7.07
CA GLU A 160 -5.36 4.48 8.43
C GLU A 160 -3.84 4.38 8.63
N GLU A 161 -3.20 3.32 8.13
CA GLU A 161 -1.75 3.15 8.21
C GLU A 161 -0.99 4.31 7.52
N LEU A 162 -1.51 4.81 6.39
CA LEU A 162 -0.96 5.97 5.71
C LEU A 162 -1.21 7.28 6.47
N LEU A 163 -2.39 7.43 7.09
CA LEU A 163 -2.70 8.60 7.89
C LEU A 163 -1.80 8.70 9.13
N GLU A 164 -1.52 7.57 9.79
CA GLU A 164 -0.57 7.51 10.91
C GLU A 164 0.82 8.01 10.51
N SER A 165 1.28 7.66 9.31
CA SER A 165 2.57 8.10 8.76
C SER A 165 2.56 9.58 8.36
N ALA A 166 1.46 10.06 7.78
CA ALA A 166 1.30 11.46 7.38
C ALA A 166 1.20 12.41 8.58
N GLY A 167 0.50 11.98 9.63
CA GLY A 167 0.23 12.73 10.86
C GLY A 167 -0.92 13.73 10.71
N GLY A 168 -1.86 13.69 11.65
CA GLY A 168 -3.02 14.58 11.71
C GLY A 168 -4.35 13.87 11.40
N PRO A 169 -5.49 14.51 11.69
CA PRO A 169 -6.80 13.94 11.40
C PRO A 169 -7.19 14.13 9.93
N ASP A 170 -7.93 13.18 9.38
CA ASP A 170 -8.62 13.30 8.08
C ASP A 170 -10.15 13.21 8.30
N PRO A 171 -10.89 14.33 8.19
CA PRO A 171 -12.34 14.35 8.42
C PRO A 171 -13.14 13.53 7.40
N ALA A 172 -12.60 13.22 6.22
CA ALA A 172 -13.26 12.34 5.27
C ALA A 172 -13.12 10.87 5.70
N LEU A 173 -11.92 10.47 6.15
CA LEU A 173 -11.68 9.13 6.71
C LEU A 173 -12.53 8.86 7.95
N GLU A 174 -12.61 9.83 8.87
CA GLU A 174 -13.45 9.71 10.09
C GLU A 174 -14.92 9.48 9.74
N ARG A 175 -15.48 10.29 8.83
CA ARG A 175 -16.87 10.11 8.38
C ARG A 175 -17.10 8.75 7.71
N LEU A 176 -16.17 8.30 6.88
CA LEU A 176 -16.28 7.00 6.20
C LEU A 176 -16.17 5.83 7.17
N ARG A 177 -15.35 5.96 8.23
CA ARG A 177 -15.26 4.96 9.31
C ARG A 177 -16.58 4.86 10.06
N ASP A 178 -17.15 5.99 10.47
CA ASP A 178 -18.41 6.00 11.21
C ASP A 178 -19.57 5.46 10.36
N GLU A 179 -19.55 5.76 9.05
CA GLU A 179 -20.50 5.18 8.11
C GLU A 179 -20.31 3.66 7.96
N LEU A 180 -19.06 3.19 7.85
CA LEU A 180 -18.74 1.76 7.78
C LEU A 180 -19.21 1.02 9.04
N GLU A 181 -19.00 1.59 10.23
CA GLU A 181 -19.47 0.99 11.48
C GLU A 181 -20.99 0.81 11.49
N THR A 182 -21.72 1.83 11.03
CA THR A 182 -23.18 1.78 10.90
C THR A 182 -23.62 0.67 9.95
N VAL A 183 -22.99 0.57 8.77
CA VAL A 183 -23.34 -0.45 7.77
C VAL A 183 -22.94 -1.85 8.25
N ALA A 184 -21.78 -2.00 8.88
CA ALA A 184 -21.30 -3.26 9.44
C ALA A 184 -22.25 -3.79 10.53
N ALA A 185 -22.79 -2.90 11.37
CA ALA A 185 -23.79 -3.27 12.36
C ALA A 185 -25.07 -3.81 11.68
N THR A 186 -25.53 -3.20 10.60
CA THR A 186 -26.67 -3.70 9.81
C THR A 186 -26.36 -5.04 9.15
N VAL A 187 -25.19 -5.22 8.54
CA VAL A 187 -24.79 -6.51 7.93
C VAL A 187 -24.79 -7.66 8.96
N ARG A 188 -24.42 -7.37 10.21
CA ARG A 188 -24.38 -8.39 11.29
C ARG A 188 -25.74 -8.66 11.93
N ALA A 189 -26.63 -7.66 12.00
CA ALA A 189 -27.90 -7.77 12.73
C ALA A 189 -29.13 -7.97 11.81
N ASP A 190 -29.12 -7.40 10.61
CA ASP A 190 -30.22 -7.49 9.64
C ASP A 190 -29.69 -7.45 8.19
N PRO A 191 -28.95 -8.45 7.72
CA PRO A 191 -28.43 -8.52 6.34
C PRO A 191 -29.52 -8.44 5.27
N LEU A 192 -30.73 -8.95 5.54
CA LEU A 192 -31.85 -8.86 4.58
C LEU A 192 -32.40 -7.45 4.40
N ALA A 193 -32.11 -6.50 5.31
CA ALA A 193 -32.39 -5.08 5.07
C ALA A 193 -31.53 -4.50 3.93
N LEU A 194 -30.42 -5.19 3.58
CA LEU A 194 -29.53 -4.88 2.47
C LEU A 194 -29.70 -5.88 1.33
N ALA A 195 -30.90 -6.44 1.15
CA ALA A 195 -31.23 -7.29 0.02
C ALA A 195 -32.21 -6.58 -0.93
N ARG A 196 -32.03 -6.75 -2.24
CA ARG A 196 -32.97 -6.36 -3.29
C ARG A 196 -33.18 -7.52 -4.24
N ASP A 197 -34.44 -7.88 -4.48
CA ASP A 197 -34.83 -8.97 -5.38
C ASP A 197 -34.11 -10.31 -5.08
N GLY A 198 -33.84 -10.57 -3.79
CA GLY A 198 -33.14 -11.78 -3.34
C GLY A 198 -31.61 -11.75 -3.45
N LEU A 199 -31.04 -10.64 -3.91
CA LEU A 199 -29.59 -10.43 -4.03
C LEU A 199 -29.09 -9.41 -3.01
N ALA A 200 -27.83 -9.54 -2.61
CA ALA A 200 -27.19 -8.56 -1.73
C ALA A 200 -27.01 -7.21 -2.44
N ASP A 201 -27.50 -6.13 -1.83
CA ASP A 201 -27.25 -4.74 -2.23
C ASP A 201 -25.94 -4.25 -1.58
N THR A 202 -24.85 -4.31 -2.35
CA THR A 202 -23.53 -3.86 -1.90
C THR A 202 -23.26 -2.38 -2.17
N ALA A 203 -24.19 -1.64 -2.78
CA ALA A 203 -23.93 -0.32 -3.32
C ALA A 203 -23.38 0.67 -2.28
N ARG A 204 -23.87 0.58 -1.03
CA ARG A 204 -23.38 1.43 0.06
C ARG A 204 -21.96 1.05 0.50
N LEU A 205 -21.64 -0.25 0.60
CA LEU A 205 -20.28 -0.73 0.87
C LEU A 205 -19.33 -0.34 -0.28
N ASP A 206 -19.80 -0.42 -1.52
CA ASP A 206 -19.05 -0.01 -2.71
C ASP A 206 -18.72 1.49 -2.70
N ALA A 207 -19.68 2.33 -2.33
CA ALA A 207 -19.47 3.77 -2.17
C ALA A 207 -18.44 4.08 -1.07
N ILE A 208 -18.54 3.42 0.09
CA ILE A 208 -17.59 3.60 1.19
C ILE A 208 -16.19 3.15 0.76
N ARG A 209 -16.04 1.96 0.13
CA ARG A 209 -14.74 1.51 -0.39
C ARG A 209 -14.15 2.52 -1.36
N SER A 210 -14.97 3.06 -2.25
CA SER A 210 -14.52 4.04 -3.25
C SER A 210 -14.06 5.33 -2.58
N GLY A 211 -14.79 5.82 -1.57
CA GLY A 211 -14.37 6.96 -0.75
C GLY A 211 -13.06 6.72 0.00
N LEU A 212 -12.89 5.55 0.61
CA LEU A 212 -11.65 5.17 1.30
C LEU A 212 -10.47 5.10 0.33
N ALA A 213 -10.68 4.55 -0.87
CA ALA A 213 -9.66 4.48 -1.91
C ALA A 213 -9.27 5.87 -2.46
N GLU A 214 -10.19 6.83 -2.51
CA GLU A 214 -9.88 8.23 -2.83
C GLU A 214 -9.03 8.88 -1.74
N VAL A 215 -9.42 8.72 -0.47
CA VAL A 215 -8.63 9.23 0.67
C VAL A 215 -7.22 8.63 0.65
N ARG A 216 -7.11 7.31 0.50
CA ARG A 216 -5.81 6.63 0.40
C ARG A 216 -4.94 7.20 -0.71
N ARG A 217 -5.48 7.36 -1.92
CA ARG A 217 -4.73 7.97 -3.04
C ARG A 217 -4.28 9.40 -2.74
N GLY A 218 -5.12 10.19 -2.07
CA GLY A 218 -4.77 11.53 -1.61
C GLY A 218 -3.61 11.53 -0.61
N LEU A 219 -3.62 10.60 0.35
CA LEU A 219 -2.54 10.42 1.32
C LEU A 219 -1.24 9.97 0.64
N GLU A 220 -1.29 8.98 -0.26
CA GLU A 220 -0.14 8.52 -1.04
C GLU A 220 0.46 9.63 -1.93
N GLU A 221 -0.39 10.50 -2.50
CA GLU A 221 0.08 11.67 -3.25
C GLU A 221 0.75 12.70 -2.34
N ALA A 222 0.16 13.01 -1.19
CA ALA A 222 0.75 13.93 -0.22
C ALA A 222 2.11 13.43 0.28
N GLU A 223 2.24 12.13 0.55
CA GLU A 223 3.50 11.50 0.96
C GLU A 223 4.56 11.59 -0.15
N ARG A 224 4.23 11.21 -1.38
CA ARG A 224 5.14 11.34 -2.53
C ARG A 224 5.63 12.78 -2.74
N LEU A 225 4.74 13.77 -2.57
CA LEU A 225 5.11 15.18 -2.67
C LEU A 225 6.06 15.59 -1.54
N ARG A 226 5.81 15.14 -0.31
CA ARG A 226 6.68 15.40 0.85
C ARG A 226 8.06 14.76 0.67
N GLU A 227 8.12 13.51 0.23
CA GLU A 227 9.38 12.81 -0.05
C GLU A 227 10.18 13.48 -1.16
N GLY A 228 9.51 13.84 -2.26
CA GLY A 228 10.13 14.56 -3.38
C GLY A 228 10.71 15.90 -2.94
N PHE A 229 9.98 16.65 -2.11
CA PHE A 229 10.48 17.89 -1.50
C PHE A 229 11.71 17.64 -0.61
N ALA A 230 11.64 16.65 0.28
CA ALA A 230 12.75 16.30 1.17
C ALA A 230 14.00 15.85 0.38
N ALA A 231 13.82 15.12 -0.71
CA ALA A 231 14.90 14.71 -1.61
C ALA A 231 15.59 15.90 -2.27
N ARG A 232 14.82 16.88 -2.76
CA ARG A 232 15.37 18.12 -3.33
C ARG A 232 16.19 18.92 -2.33
N ILE A 233 15.68 19.07 -1.10
CA ILE A 233 16.42 19.73 -0.01
C ILE A 233 17.74 19.02 0.29
N ARG A 234 17.76 17.68 0.36
CA ARG A 234 19.00 16.89 0.53
C ARG A 234 19.96 17.10 -0.64
N GLY A 235 19.44 17.14 -1.88
CA GLY A 235 20.23 17.42 -3.08
C GLY A 235 20.93 18.78 -3.02
N VAL A 236 20.21 19.83 -2.63
CA VAL A 236 20.80 21.17 -2.42
C VAL A 236 21.88 21.13 -1.35
N ALA A 237 21.62 20.49 -0.20
CA ALA A 237 22.59 20.38 0.88
C ALA A 237 23.90 19.73 0.40
N ALA A 238 23.81 18.63 -0.37
CA ALA A 238 24.97 17.96 -0.93
C ALA A 238 25.77 18.85 -1.90
N VAL A 239 25.10 19.66 -2.73
CA VAL A 239 25.78 20.63 -3.62
C VAL A 239 26.47 21.73 -2.80
N LEU A 240 25.88 22.17 -1.69
CA LEU A 240 26.50 23.15 -0.80
C LEU A 240 27.74 22.59 -0.09
N ASP A 241 27.76 21.31 0.27
CA ASP A 241 28.95 20.67 0.83
C ASP A 241 30.10 20.66 -0.20
N LEU A 242 29.81 20.26 -1.45
CA LEU A 242 30.78 20.33 -2.55
C LEU A 242 31.26 21.76 -2.83
N LEU A 243 30.39 22.76 -2.67
CA LEU A 243 30.77 24.16 -2.81
C LEU A 243 31.73 24.60 -1.71
N ARG A 244 31.49 24.21 -0.44
CA ARG A 244 32.42 24.53 0.66
C ARG A 244 33.80 23.92 0.42
N GLU A 245 33.85 22.69 -0.07
CA GLU A 245 35.10 22.02 -0.44
C GLU A 245 35.83 22.78 -1.55
N ALA A 246 35.12 23.16 -2.63
CA ALA A 246 35.69 23.91 -3.73
C ALA A 246 36.20 25.31 -3.31
N GLU A 247 35.47 26.02 -2.44
CA GLU A 247 35.89 27.31 -1.89
C GLU A 247 37.11 27.17 -0.96
N ALA A 248 37.22 26.06 -0.21
CA ALA A 248 38.40 25.76 0.60
C ALA A 248 39.62 25.40 -0.27
N GLU A 249 39.42 24.62 -1.33
CA GLU A 249 40.47 24.30 -2.31
C GLU A 249 40.97 25.57 -3.01
N ALA A 250 40.06 26.46 -3.43
CA ALA A 250 40.41 27.74 -4.04
C ALA A 250 41.32 28.58 -3.12
N ARG A 251 41.00 28.64 -1.82
CA ARG A 251 41.82 29.30 -0.79
C ARG A 251 43.20 28.67 -0.67
N ALA A 252 43.27 27.34 -0.55
CA ALA A 252 44.54 26.63 -0.40
C ALA A 252 45.47 26.82 -1.63
N VAL A 253 44.93 26.70 -2.85
CA VAL A 253 45.71 26.90 -4.08
C VAL A 253 46.16 28.36 -4.20
N ARG A 254 45.32 29.31 -3.79
CA ARG A 254 45.69 30.73 -3.77
C ARG A 254 46.87 30.98 -2.84
N ASP A 255 46.83 30.45 -1.63
CA ASP A 255 47.91 30.59 -0.66
C ASP A 255 49.21 29.99 -1.19
N GLU A 256 49.14 28.83 -1.86
CA GLU A 256 50.28 28.21 -2.52
C GLU A 256 50.85 29.09 -3.66
N VAL A 257 49.99 29.67 -4.50
CA VAL A 257 50.41 30.60 -5.57
C VAL A 257 51.09 31.84 -5.00
N LEU A 258 50.55 32.43 -3.92
CA LEU A 258 51.13 33.61 -3.27
C LEU A 258 52.53 33.33 -2.70
N VAL A 259 52.80 32.10 -2.27
CA VAL A 259 54.15 31.68 -1.82
C VAL A 259 55.10 31.43 -2.99
N LYS A 260 54.60 30.88 -4.11
CA LYS A 260 55.44 30.38 -5.21
C LYS A 260 55.63 31.35 -6.37
N ILE A 261 54.74 32.32 -6.55
CA ILE A 261 54.71 33.22 -7.71
C ILE A 261 54.83 34.67 -7.24
N THR A 262 55.69 35.43 -7.92
CA THR A 262 55.89 36.86 -7.64
C THR A 262 54.74 37.66 -8.22
N ALA A 263 54.10 38.51 -7.40
CA ALA A 263 53.03 39.44 -7.78
C ALA A 263 51.98 38.84 -8.75
N PRO A 264 51.32 37.72 -8.40
CA PRO A 264 50.33 37.09 -9.27
C PRO A 264 49.08 37.97 -9.38
N VAL A 265 48.49 38.03 -10.57
CA VAL A 265 47.14 38.62 -10.79
C VAL A 265 46.13 37.50 -10.57
N LEU A 266 45.34 37.61 -9.49
CA LEU A 266 44.43 36.56 -9.03
C LEU A 266 42.98 37.06 -9.05
N PRO A 267 42.02 36.21 -9.45
CA PRO A 267 40.60 36.51 -9.29
C PRO A 267 40.20 36.58 -7.80
N ASP A 268 39.08 37.25 -7.52
CA ASP A 268 38.46 37.24 -6.19
C ASP A 268 37.99 35.83 -5.84
N LEU A 269 38.17 35.44 -4.58
CA LEU A 269 37.71 34.14 -4.11
C LEU A 269 36.18 34.16 -3.91
N PRO A 270 35.46 33.14 -4.41
CA PRO A 270 34.06 32.97 -4.07
C PRO A 270 33.91 32.62 -2.59
N ASP A 271 32.96 33.29 -1.92
CA ASP A 271 32.53 33.01 -0.55
C ASP A 271 30.99 33.12 -0.47
N SER A 272 30.34 32.10 -1.02
CA SER A 272 28.89 32.06 -1.24
C SER A 272 28.22 30.92 -0.49
N SER A 273 29.00 29.92 -0.03
CA SER A 273 28.47 28.74 0.65
C SER A 273 27.70 29.06 1.93
N ALA A 274 28.19 30.00 2.75
CA ALA A 274 27.53 30.41 4.00
C ALA A 274 26.15 31.04 3.74
N ALA A 275 26.10 32.03 2.86
CA ALA A 275 24.85 32.73 2.51
C ALA A 275 23.81 31.78 1.87
N LEU A 276 24.25 30.82 1.06
CA LEU A 276 23.35 29.81 0.47
C LEU A 276 22.88 28.77 1.50
N ALA A 277 23.71 28.42 2.48
CA ALA A 277 23.32 27.56 3.60
C ALA A 277 22.26 28.24 4.49
N ASP A 278 22.40 29.54 4.75
CA ASP A 278 21.39 30.32 5.47
C ASP A 278 20.06 30.36 4.71
N ARG A 279 20.12 30.53 3.38
CA ARG A 279 18.93 30.45 2.52
C ARG A 279 18.28 29.07 2.56
N LEU A 280 19.07 27.98 2.55
CA LEU A 280 18.54 26.62 2.70
C LEU A 280 17.81 26.46 4.04
N ALA A 281 18.43 26.89 5.13
CA ALA A 281 17.82 26.86 6.46
C ALA A 281 16.53 27.71 6.56
N ALA A 282 16.47 28.84 5.84
CA ALA A 282 15.28 29.69 5.79
C ALA A 282 14.11 29.06 5.01
N VAL A 283 14.40 28.17 4.06
CA VAL A 283 13.40 27.43 3.27
C VAL A 283 12.90 26.18 4.01
N THR A 284 13.76 25.52 4.79
CA THR A 284 13.39 24.32 5.56
C THR A 284 12.69 24.62 6.89
N ARG A 285 12.74 25.86 7.38
CA ARG A 285 12.07 26.24 8.63
C ARG A 285 10.54 26.10 8.50
N PRO A 286 9.87 25.36 9.41
CA PRO A 286 8.41 25.27 9.43
C PRO A 286 7.79 26.66 9.55
N ARG A 287 6.95 27.06 8.59
CA ARG A 287 6.15 28.30 8.69
C ARG A 287 4.70 27.93 9.01
N PRO A 288 4.16 28.35 10.18
CA PRO A 288 2.74 28.19 10.47
C PRO A 288 1.92 28.92 9.40
N GLY A 289 0.94 28.22 8.79
CA GLY A 289 -0.02 28.81 7.86
C GLY A 289 0.46 29.04 6.42
N ALA A 290 1.72 28.75 6.07
CA ALA A 290 2.20 28.92 4.69
C ALA A 290 1.70 27.84 3.73
N ALA A 291 1.45 26.61 4.22
CA ALA A 291 0.88 25.53 3.41
C ALA A 291 -0.64 25.64 3.23
N ALA A 292 -1.33 26.40 4.09
CA ALA A 292 -2.80 26.49 4.13
C ALA A 292 -3.39 27.45 3.07
N ARG A 293 -2.56 28.04 2.19
CA ARG A 293 -3.00 28.89 1.08
C ARG A 293 -2.41 28.31 -0.21
N ASP A 294 -3.24 28.14 -1.23
CA ASP A 294 -2.86 27.56 -2.54
C ASP A 294 -1.62 28.20 -3.20
N GLY A 295 -1.27 29.44 -2.83
CA GLY A 295 -0.07 30.13 -3.31
C GLY A 295 1.25 29.76 -2.61
N GLY A 296 1.21 29.25 -1.37
CA GLY A 296 2.41 29.08 -0.55
C GLY A 296 3.29 27.89 -0.95
N TRP A 297 2.68 26.81 -1.45
CA TRP A 297 3.43 25.67 -2.01
C TRP A 297 4.14 26.03 -3.31
N ARG A 298 3.48 26.76 -4.21
CA ARG A 298 4.09 27.22 -5.46
C ARG A 298 5.27 28.15 -5.21
N GLU A 299 5.12 29.07 -4.25
CA GLU A 299 6.20 29.96 -3.85
C GLU A 299 7.38 29.19 -3.22
N THR A 300 7.11 28.22 -2.35
CA THR A 300 8.15 27.39 -1.72
C THR A 300 8.88 26.54 -2.76
N ALA A 301 8.17 25.92 -3.69
CA ALA A 301 8.76 25.15 -4.78
C ALA A 301 9.66 26.02 -5.67
N LYS A 302 9.25 27.27 -5.96
CA LYS A 302 10.07 28.24 -6.69
C LYS A 302 11.34 28.59 -5.91
N ARG A 303 11.23 28.89 -4.61
CA ARG A 303 12.39 29.20 -3.76
C ARG A 303 13.42 28.07 -3.72
N VAL A 304 12.98 26.80 -3.71
CA VAL A 304 13.87 25.63 -3.80
C VAL A 304 14.54 25.57 -5.17
N ALA A 305 13.80 25.75 -6.26
CA ALA A 305 14.37 25.74 -7.61
C ALA A 305 15.43 26.86 -7.81
N ASP A 306 15.14 28.06 -7.32
CA ASP A 306 16.06 29.20 -7.35
C ASP A 306 17.33 28.91 -6.53
N LEU A 307 17.19 28.17 -5.43
CA LEU A 307 18.32 27.77 -4.58
C LEU A 307 19.17 26.66 -5.23
N GLU A 308 18.54 25.67 -5.86
CA GLU A 308 19.21 24.62 -6.65
C GLU A 308 20.07 25.26 -7.75
N ALA A 309 19.49 26.16 -8.54
CA ALA A 309 20.20 26.87 -9.61
C ALA A 309 21.35 27.74 -9.06
N ALA A 310 21.11 28.47 -7.96
CA ALA A 310 22.13 29.31 -7.34
C ALA A 310 23.31 28.49 -6.79
N ALA A 311 23.04 27.35 -6.14
CA ALA A 311 24.08 26.46 -5.61
C ALA A 311 24.92 25.85 -6.72
N ALA A 312 24.29 25.37 -7.81
CA ALA A 312 25.00 24.83 -8.97
C ALA A 312 25.89 25.90 -9.64
N ALA A 313 25.36 27.10 -9.84
CA ALA A 313 26.12 28.21 -10.44
C ALA A 313 27.27 28.70 -9.55
N ALA A 314 27.10 28.69 -8.23
CA ALA A 314 28.17 28.98 -7.28
C ALA A 314 29.28 27.92 -7.33
N LEU A 315 28.92 26.63 -7.33
CA LEU A 315 29.88 25.53 -7.41
C LEU A 315 30.70 25.58 -8.70
N ALA A 316 30.04 25.83 -9.84
CA ALA A 316 30.72 25.97 -11.12
C ALA A 316 31.75 27.11 -11.10
N ARG A 317 31.35 28.29 -10.58
CA ARG A 317 32.24 29.45 -10.44
C ARG A 317 33.41 29.19 -9.50
N ALA A 318 33.19 28.50 -8.38
CA ALA A 318 34.26 28.12 -7.46
C ALA A 318 35.30 27.22 -8.13
N ARG A 319 34.86 26.19 -8.85
CA ARG A 319 35.75 25.28 -9.59
C ARG A 319 36.51 25.99 -10.70
N GLU A 320 35.85 26.86 -11.47
CA GLU A 320 36.49 27.67 -12.49
C GLU A 320 37.58 28.57 -11.89
N THR A 321 37.26 29.24 -10.78
CA THR A 321 38.21 30.10 -10.06
C THR A 321 39.43 29.31 -9.58
N THR A 322 39.22 28.14 -8.97
CA THR A 322 40.31 27.24 -8.57
C THR A 322 41.19 26.85 -9.76
N GLY A 323 40.58 26.52 -10.90
CA GLY A 323 41.30 26.19 -12.14
C GLY A 323 42.16 27.33 -12.67
N LEU A 324 41.63 28.56 -12.67
CA LEU A 324 42.38 29.75 -13.08
C LEU A 324 43.59 30.02 -12.19
N ILE A 325 43.42 29.89 -10.87
CA ILE A 325 44.51 30.08 -9.90
C ILE A 325 45.57 28.98 -10.07
N ARG A 326 45.14 27.71 -10.14
CA ARG A 326 46.03 26.55 -10.33
C ARG A 326 46.83 26.63 -11.63
N GLY A 327 46.24 27.18 -12.69
CA GLY A 327 46.90 27.38 -13.97
C GLY A 327 48.19 28.19 -13.91
N LEU A 328 48.39 29.04 -12.89
CA LEU A 328 49.66 29.75 -12.67
C LEU A 328 50.78 28.82 -12.18
N LEU A 329 50.46 27.84 -11.34
CA LEU A 329 51.41 26.80 -10.90
C LEU A 329 51.72 25.85 -12.05
N ASP A 330 50.69 25.43 -12.80
CA ASP A 330 50.85 24.57 -13.96
C ASP A 330 51.73 25.24 -15.02
N ARG A 331 51.54 26.55 -15.24
CA ARG A 331 52.38 27.33 -16.15
C ARG A 331 53.84 27.36 -15.69
N ARG A 332 54.11 27.46 -14.39
CA ARG A 332 55.48 27.38 -13.85
C ARG A 332 56.12 26.03 -14.16
N GLU A 333 55.41 24.94 -13.92
CA GLU A 333 55.91 23.58 -14.19
C GLU A 333 56.09 23.32 -15.69
N GLU A 334 55.19 23.83 -16.54
CA GLU A 334 55.34 23.79 -17.99
C GLU A 334 56.63 24.49 -18.45
N LEU A 335 56.89 25.70 -17.95
CA LEU A 335 58.11 26.45 -18.27
C LEU A 335 59.38 25.69 -17.83
N ARG A 336 59.35 25.05 -16.66
CA ARG A 336 60.44 24.19 -16.16
C ARG A 336 60.68 22.98 -17.08
N GLY A 337 59.61 22.30 -17.48
CA GLY A 337 59.68 21.18 -18.42
C GLY A 337 60.24 21.60 -19.78
N ARG A 338 59.77 22.72 -20.32
CA ARG A 338 60.26 23.29 -21.58
C ARG A 338 61.73 23.67 -21.49
N LEU A 339 62.18 24.31 -20.42
CA LEU A 339 63.59 24.64 -20.22
C LEU A 339 64.47 23.37 -20.24
N ARG A 340 64.05 22.31 -19.53
CA ARG A 340 64.74 21.01 -19.53
C ARG A 340 64.81 20.40 -20.93
N ALA A 341 63.71 20.43 -21.70
CA ALA A 341 63.68 19.90 -23.06
C ALA A 341 64.64 20.64 -24.00
N TYR A 342 64.69 21.97 -23.93
CA TYR A 342 65.62 22.76 -24.75
C TYR A 342 67.08 22.59 -24.32
N ARG A 343 67.36 22.31 -23.03
CA ARG A 343 68.71 21.90 -22.58
C ARG A 343 69.15 20.61 -23.26
N VAL A 344 68.30 19.57 -23.24
CA VAL A 344 68.58 18.30 -23.92
C VAL A 344 68.81 18.52 -25.43
N LYS A 345 67.99 19.35 -26.08
CA LYS A 345 68.16 19.70 -27.49
C LYS A 345 69.50 20.38 -27.77
N ALA A 346 69.90 21.36 -26.96
CA ALA A 346 71.18 22.05 -27.10
C ALA A 346 72.36 21.08 -26.96
N SER A 347 72.30 20.15 -25.99
CA SER A 347 73.34 19.12 -25.81
C SER A 347 73.44 18.16 -26.99
N ARG A 348 72.31 17.73 -27.57
CA ARG A 348 72.29 16.86 -28.77
C ARG A 348 72.89 17.51 -30.01
N LEU A 349 72.81 18.84 -30.10
CA LEU A 349 73.38 19.63 -31.19
C LEU A 349 74.87 19.98 -30.99
N GLY A 350 75.53 19.42 -29.98
CA GLY A 350 76.96 19.64 -29.72
C GLY A 350 77.29 20.99 -29.06
N HIS A 351 76.29 21.80 -28.69
CA HIS A 351 76.49 23.12 -28.08
C HIS A 351 76.54 23.07 -26.55
N ALA A 352 77.01 21.96 -25.97
CA ALA A 352 77.09 21.79 -24.52
C ALA A 352 78.12 22.70 -23.85
N GLU A 353 79.16 23.11 -24.58
CA GLU A 353 80.26 23.96 -24.10
C GLU A 353 80.11 25.44 -24.48
N ASP A 354 79.00 25.81 -25.13
CA ASP A 354 78.75 27.20 -25.50
C ASP A 354 78.44 28.04 -24.24
N ALA A 355 79.38 28.91 -23.88
CA ALA A 355 79.30 29.74 -22.68
C ALA A 355 78.11 30.73 -22.69
N GLU A 356 77.64 31.16 -23.86
CA GLU A 356 76.51 32.09 -23.95
C GLU A 356 75.17 31.35 -23.76
N LEU A 357 75.04 30.15 -24.34
CA LEU A 357 73.89 29.28 -24.08
C LEU A 357 73.85 28.83 -22.61
N ALA A 358 75.00 28.49 -22.04
CA ALA A 358 75.11 28.12 -20.63
C ALA A 358 74.64 29.26 -19.72
N ARG A 359 75.10 30.51 -19.94
CA ARG A 359 74.62 31.68 -19.18
C ARG A 359 73.13 31.93 -19.34
N SER A 360 72.62 31.85 -20.57
CA SER A 360 71.19 32.06 -20.85
C SER A 360 70.31 30.97 -20.21
N TYR A 361 70.79 29.72 -20.21
CA TYR A 361 70.14 28.61 -19.53
C TYR A 361 70.13 28.82 -18.00
N GLU A 362 71.27 29.20 -17.41
CA GLU A 362 71.41 29.38 -15.97
C GLU A 362 70.53 30.51 -15.47
N GLN A 363 70.45 31.63 -16.22
CA GLN A 363 69.55 32.74 -15.93
C GLN A 363 68.07 32.31 -15.94
N ALA A 364 67.63 31.55 -16.94
CA ALA A 364 66.26 31.03 -16.99
C ALA A 364 66.00 29.99 -15.88
N ARG A 365 67.00 29.18 -15.53
CA ARG A 365 66.92 28.17 -14.46
C ARG A 365 66.79 28.84 -13.09
N GLU A 366 67.60 29.85 -12.82
CA GLU A 366 67.57 30.59 -11.55
C GLU A 366 66.20 31.22 -11.33
N LEU A 367 65.67 31.92 -12.33
CA LEU A 367 64.34 32.53 -12.26
C LEU A 367 63.22 31.50 -12.01
N LEU A 368 63.25 30.34 -12.68
CA LEU A 368 62.22 29.30 -12.54
C LEU A 368 62.33 28.46 -11.27
N TRP A 369 63.52 28.34 -10.67
CA TRP A 369 63.75 27.57 -9.43
C TRP A 369 63.72 28.42 -8.16
N THR A 370 63.74 29.74 -8.29
CA THR A 370 63.50 30.66 -7.17
C THR A 370 62.04 30.61 -6.71
N SER A 371 61.82 30.86 -5.41
CA SER A 371 60.49 31.02 -4.81
C SER A 371 60.50 32.30 -3.97
N PRO A 372 59.68 33.30 -4.29
CA PRO A 372 58.68 33.34 -5.37
C PRO A 372 59.30 33.53 -6.78
N CYS A 373 58.65 32.95 -7.79
CA CYS A 373 59.08 32.98 -9.20
C CYS A 373 58.33 34.08 -9.98
N ASP A 374 59.06 34.98 -10.64
CA ASP A 374 58.46 35.90 -11.61
C ASP A 374 58.22 35.19 -12.95
N LEU A 375 56.98 34.76 -13.17
CA LEU A 375 56.59 34.05 -14.40
C LEU A 375 56.79 34.87 -15.66
N ARG A 376 56.63 36.20 -15.60
CA ARG A 376 56.78 37.08 -16.77
C ARG A 376 58.24 37.13 -17.17
N THR A 377 59.12 37.42 -16.23
CA THR A 377 60.57 37.50 -16.46
C THR A 377 61.14 36.13 -16.84
N ALA A 378 60.70 35.05 -16.18
CA ALA A 378 61.09 33.68 -16.54
C ALA A 378 60.66 33.27 -17.96
N THR A 379 59.46 33.69 -18.41
CA THR A 379 58.98 33.41 -19.77
C THR A 379 59.85 34.11 -20.83
N VAL A 380 60.24 35.37 -20.58
CA VAL A 380 61.13 36.13 -21.47
C VAL A 380 62.51 35.48 -21.55
N ALA A 381 63.10 35.14 -20.40
CA ALA A 381 64.41 34.49 -20.33
C ALA A 381 64.42 33.14 -21.06
N LEU A 382 63.40 32.31 -20.85
CA LEU A 382 63.26 31.04 -21.57
C LEU A 382 63.12 31.26 -23.08
N THR A 383 62.33 32.23 -23.52
CA THR A 383 62.14 32.52 -24.94
C THR A 383 63.44 32.99 -25.61
N ALA A 384 64.24 33.80 -24.92
CA ALA A 384 65.57 34.20 -25.38
C ALA A 384 66.50 33.00 -25.54
N TYR A 385 66.54 32.10 -24.55
CA TYR A 385 67.31 30.85 -24.63
C TYR A 385 66.82 29.96 -25.79
N GLN A 386 65.51 29.78 -25.96
CA GLN A 386 64.93 29.00 -27.06
C GLN A 386 65.34 29.54 -28.44
N ARG A 387 65.32 30.86 -28.61
CA ARG A 387 65.77 31.52 -29.84
C ARG A 387 67.25 31.30 -30.08
N ALA A 388 68.09 31.44 -29.05
CA ALA A 388 69.53 31.23 -29.14
C ALA A 388 69.91 29.77 -29.50
N VAL A 389 69.21 28.78 -28.94
CA VAL A 389 69.40 27.36 -29.31
C VAL A 389 68.98 27.12 -30.76
N THR A 390 67.88 27.74 -31.20
CA THR A 390 67.35 27.54 -32.56
C THR A 390 68.19 28.25 -33.62
N SER A 391 68.75 29.42 -33.33
CA SER A 391 69.65 30.12 -34.26
C SER A 391 70.95 29.35 -34.49
N ARG A 392 71.51 28.75 -33.44
CA ARG A 392 72.71 27.91 -33.52
C ARG A 392 72.46 26.59 -34.27
N ALA A 393 71.30 25.98 -34.06
CA ALA A 393 70.87 24.81 -34.84
C ALA A 393 70.82 25.12 -36.35
N LYS A 394 70.34 26.31 -36.74
CA LYS A 394 70.29 26.74 -38.15
C LYS A 394 71.65 27.17 -38.73
N GLY A 395 72.58 27.56 -37.87
CA GLY A 395 73.95 27.92 -38.24
C GLY A 395 74.89 26.72 -38.40
N ALA A 396 74.56 25.56 -37.81
CA ALA A 396 75.30 24.31 -37.94
C ALA A 396 74.91 23.48 -39.19
N ASP A 397 73.78 23.79 -39.82
CA ASP A 397 73.26 23.17 -41.07
C ASP A 397 73.71 23.92 -42.35
N ARG A 398 74.61 24.90 -42.21
CA ARG A 398 75.30 25.59 -43.32
C ARG A 398 76.79 25.36 -43.17
#